data_AF-A0A645GIV3-F1
#
_entry.id   AF-A0A645GIV3-F1
#
_cell.length_a   1.000
_cell.length_b   1.000
_cell.length_c   1.000
_cell.angle_alpha   90.00
_cell.angle_beta   90.00
_cell.angle_gamma   90.00
#
_symmetry.space_group_name_H-M   'P 1'
#
loop_
_entity.id
_entity.type
_entity.pdbx_description
1 polymer ?
#
loop_
_entity_poly.entity_id
_entity_poly.type
_entity_poly.pdbx_seq_one_letter_code
_entity_poly.pdbx_strand_id
1 'polypeptide(L)' 'MPAALLELGYMTNSTELANLKDDAYQNAMVEGIVKAVNRYFKGY' A
#
# COMPACT_ATOMS: atom_id res chain seq x y z
N MET A 1 5.85 -5.71 19.80
CA MET A 1 4.88 -5.62 18.70
C MET A 1 5.64 -5.53 17.39
N PRO A 2 5.28 -6.30 16.35
CA PRO A 2 5.89 -6.20 15.03
C PRO A 2 5.53 -4.87 14.35
N ALA A 3 6.44 -4.31 13.56
CA ALA A 3 6.25 -3.04 12.84
C ALA A 3 6.94 -3.06 11.47
N ALA A 4 6.35 -2.35 10.51
CA ALA A 4 6.91 -2.13 9.18
C ALA A 4 6.52 -0.74 8.67
N LEU A 5 7.38 -0.14 7.85
CA LEU A 5 7.13 1.09 7.11
C LEU A 5 7.13 0.72 5.61
N LEU A 6 6.12 1.21 4.88
CA LEU A 6 5.99 0.98 3.45
C LEU A 6 6.14 2.30 2.71
N GLU A 7 7.08 2.35 1.77
CA GLU A 7 7.13 3.38 0.74
C GLU A 7 6.21 2.97 -0.41
N LEU A 8 5.22 3.80 -0.70
CA LEU A 8 4.11 3.46 -1.61
C LEU A 8 4.33 3.92 -3.06
N GLY A 9 5.38 4.72 -3.30
CA GLY A 9 5.81 5.17 -4.61
C GLY A 9 6.70 6.41 -4.51
N TYR A 10 7.30 6.82 -5.64
CA TYR A 10 8.14 8.00 -5.76
C TYR A 10 7.36 9.22 -6.23
N MET A 11 7.27 10.27 -5.39
CA MET A 11 6.58 11.52 -5.75
C MET A 11 7.28 12.32 -6.86
N THR A 12 8.59 12.09 -7.06
CA THR A 12 9.38 12.75 -8.11
C THR A 12 9.26 12.06 -9.47
N ASN A 13 8.74 10.82 -9.51
CA ASN A 13 8.40 10.13 -10.74
C ASN A 13 6.99 10.54 -11.17
N SER A 14 6.84 11.11 -12.37
CA SER A 14 5.55 11.65 -12.83
C SER A 14 4.46 10.57 -12.98
N THR A 15 4.83 9.37 -13.42
CA THR A 15 3.89 8.25 -13.57
C THR A 15 3.43 7.74 -12.21
N GLU A 16 4.36 7.55 -11.27
CA GLU A 16 3.99 7.11 -9.92
C GLU A 16 3.21 8.18 -9.17
N LEU A 17 3.57 9.46 -9.31
CA LEU A 17 2.82 10.57 -8.74
C LEU A 17 1.38 10.62 -9.29
N ALA A 18 1.18 10.32 -10.58
CA ALA A 18 -0.16 10.24 -11.15
C ALA A 18 -0.96 9.09 -10.53
N ASN A 19 -0.36 7.91 -10.40
CA ASN A 19 -0.99 6.76 -9.74
C ASN A 19 -1.30 7.04 -8.25
N LEU A 20 -0.37 7.70 -7.53
CA LEU A 20 -0.58 8.06 -6.12
C LEU A 20 -1.72 9.06 -5.92
N LYS A 21 -2.15 9.77 -6.96
CA LYS A 21 -3.29 10.70 -6.94
C LYS A 21 -4.58 10.07 -7.48
N ASP A 22 -4.53 8.85 -7.99
CA ASP A 22 -5.68 8.17 -8.56
C ASP A 22 -6.43 7.37 -7.49
N ASP A 23 -7.73 7.63 -7.36
CA ASP A 23 -8.56 7.03 -6.32
C ASP A 23 -8.66 5.50 -6.47
N ALA A 24 -8.74 4.98 -7.70
CA ALA A 24 -8.84 3.54 -7.93
C ALA A 24 -7.54 2.83 -7.54
N TYR A 25 -6.40 3.44 -7.89
CA TYR A 25 -5.07 2.97 -7.51
C TYR A 25 -4.90 2.97 -5.98
N GLN A 26 -5.30 4.04 -5.30
CA GLN A 26 -5.24 4.12 -3.84
C GLN A 26 -6.08 3.01 -3.17
N ASN A 27 -7.30 2.77 -3.67
CA ASN A 27 -8.17 1.72 -3.14
C ASN A 27 -7.55 0.32 -3.32
N ALA A 28 -7.00 0.03 -4.51
CA ALA A 28 -6.33 -1.25 -4.77
C ALA A 28 -5.11 -1.46 -3.87
N MET A 29 -4.33 -0.39 -3.63
CA MET A 29 -3.18 -0.41 -2.73
C MET A 29 -3.59 -0.74 -1.28
N VAL A 30 -4.62 -0.07 -0.76
CA VAL A 30 -5.15 -0.32 0.59
C VAL A 30 -5.69 -1.75 0.71
N GLU A 31 -6.39 -2.25 -0.30
CA GLU A 31 -6.89 -3.64 -0.31
C GLU A 31 -5.74 -4.65 -0.17
N GLY A 32 -4.62 -4.43 -0.87
CA GLY A 32 -3.42 -5.24 -0.75
C GLY A 32 -2.81 -5.21 0.67
N ILE A 33 -2.71 -4.02 1.26
CA ILE A 33 -2.17 -3.83 2.62
C ILE A 33 -3.06 -4.56 3.64
N VAL A 34 -4.38 -4.38 3.57
CA VAL A 34 -5.34 -5.05 4.47
C VAL A 34 -5.25 -6.56 4.35
N LYS A 35 -5.14 -7.11 3.13
CA LYS A 35 -4.94 -8.55 2.90
C LYS A 35 -3.65 -9.05 3.56
N ALA A 36 -2.55 -8.32 3.41
CA ALA A 36 -1.25 -8.68 3.99
C ALA A 36 -1.28 -8.69 5.52
N VAL A 37 -1.84 -7.64 6.14
CA VAL A 37 -2.00 -7.54 7.60
C VAL A 37 -2.88 -8.68 8.13
N ASN A 38 -4.03 -8.93 7.49
CA ASN A 38 -4.91 -10.02 7.88
C ASN A 38 -4.23 -11.39 7.78
N ARG A 39 -3.44 -11.62 6.71
CA ARG A 39 -2.67 -12.86 6.57
C ARG A 39 -1.62 -13.01 7.67
N TYR A 40 -0.91 -11.94 8.02
CA TYR A 40 0.10 -11.95 9.07
C TYR A 40 -0.50 -12.38 10.42
N PHE A 41 -1.66 -11.84 10.79
CA PHE A 41 -2.31 -12.17 12.06
C PHE A 41 -3.15 -13.46 12.05
N LYS A 42 -3.58 -13.97 10.89
CA LYS A 42 -4.23 -15.29 10.79
C LYS A 42 -3.28 -16.46 11.01
N GLY A 43 -1.98 -16.26 10.81
CA GLY A 43 -0.94 -17.26 11.07
C GLY A 43 -0.41 -17.25 12.51
N TYR A 44 -0.94 -16.37 13.37
CA TYR A 44 -0.66 -16.30 14.80
C TYR A 44 -1.70 -17.09 15.61
#